data_AF-A0A939FUI2-F1
#
_entry.id   AF-A0A939FUI2-F1
#
_cell.length_a   1.000
_cell.length_b   1.000
_cell.length_c   1.000
_cell.angle_alpha   90.00
_cell.angle_beta   90.00
_cell.angle_gamma   90.00
#
_symmetry.space_group_name_H-M   'P 1'
#
loop_
_entity.id
_entity.type
_entity.pdbx_description
1 polymer ?
#
loop_
_entity_poly.entity_id
_entity_poly.type
_entity_poly.pdbx_seq_one_letter_code
_entity_poly.pdbx_strand_id
1 'polypeptide(L)'
;MAFDRQHFDAMSCPTSVTWTNDIEGMFTQTDVDHMKQVTNGALDLSNYNSVKIYASKIYNEVASGAMPPPGSGEPTWGQDKVNTFGCWIQQGTPQ
;
A
#
# COMPACT_ATOMS: atom_id res chain seq x y z
N MET A 1 -9.14 -6.57 -11.70
CA MET A 1 -7.95 -7.32 -12.17
C MET A 1 -6.88 -7.13 -11.12
N ALA A 2 -6.12 -8.18 -10.76
CA ALA A 2 -4.98 -8.01 -9.87
C ALA A 2 -3.78 -7.56 -10.72
N PHE A 3 -3.07 -6.52 -10.29
CA PHE A 3 -1.77 -6.18 -10.88
C PHE A 3 -0.83 -7.38 -10.74
N ASP A 4 -0.25 -7.82 -11.85
CA ASP A 4 0.63 -8.98 -11.90
C ASP A 4 2.10 -8.56 -11.79
N ARG A 5 3.00 -9.55 -11.82
CA ARG A 5 4.44 -9.30 -11.75
C ARG A 5 4.93 -8.40 -12.90
N GLN A 6 4.34 -8.54 -14.10
CA GLN A 6 4.73 -7.76 -15.27
C GLN A 6 4.42 -6.28 -15.11
N HIS A 7 3.30 -5.94 -14.46
CA HIS A 7 2.96 -4.56 -14.12
C HIS A 7 4.07 -3.91 -13.28
N PHE A 8 4.49 -4.55 -12.19
CA PHE A 8 5.53 -4.00 -11.31
C PHE A 8 6.89 -3.93 -12.00
N ASP A 9 7.25 -4.93 -12.82
CA ASP A 9 8.53 -4.93 -13.55
C ASP A 9 8.61 -3.80 -14.58
N ALA A 10 7.48 -3.31 -15.10
CA ALA A 10 7.43 -2.19 -16.04
C ALA A 10 7.53 -0.80 -15.36
N MET A 11 7.48 -0.72 -14.03
CA MET A 11 7.55 0.56 -13.31
C MET A 11 8.96 1.14 -13.32
N SER A 12 9.06 2.45 -13.57
CA SER A 12 10.29 3.21 -13.38
C SER A 12 10.39 3.68 -11.94
N CYS A 13 11.27 3.05 -11.17
CA CYS A 13 11.35 3.24 -9.72
C CYS A 13 12.66 3.90 -9.26
N PRO A 14 12.63 4.66 -8.14
CA PRO A 14 13.84 5.16 -7.52
C PRO A 14 14.68 4.00 -6.96
N THR A 15 15.97 4.24 -6.72
CA THR A 15 16.94 3.18 -6.37
C THR A 15 16.60 2.41 -5.09
N SER A 16 15.92 3.03 -4.13
CA SER A 16 15.57 2.40 -2.86
C SER A 16 14.27 2.97 -2.32
N VAL A 17 13.26 2.12 -2.20
CA VAL A 17 12.03 2.37 -1.43
C VAL A 17 11.96 1.32 -0.34
N THR A 18 11.90 1.71 0.93
CA THR A 18 11.85 0.76 2.07
C THR A 18 10.64 0.97 2.95
N TRP A 19 10.31 -0.05 3.74
CA TRP A 19 9.19 0.02 4.67
C TRP A 19 9.34 1.20 5.64
N THR A 20 10.47 1.25 6.34
CA THR A 20 10.69 2.22 7.43
C THR A 20 10.80 3.66 6.94
N ASN A 21 11.35 3.89 5.74
CA ASN A 21 11.56 5.25 5.26
C ASN A 21 10.36 5.79 4.47
N ASP A 22 9.67 4.93 3.72
CA ASP A 22 8.76 5.37 2.68
C ASP A 22 7.32 4.87 2.86
N ILE A 23 7.13 3.65 3.37
CA ILE A 23 5.82 2.99 3.31
C ILE A 23 5.02 3.10 4.60
N GLU A 24 5.64 2.89 5.77
CA GLU A 24 4.89 2.83 7.02
C GLU A 24 4.17 4.14 7.34
N GLY A 25 4.80 5.27 7.00
CA GLY A 25 4.21 6.61 7.16
C GLY A 25 3.11 6.96 6.15
N MET A 26 2.81 6.10 5.17
CA MET A 26 1.72 6.34 4.23
C MET A 26 0.34 5.99 4.79
N PHE A 27 0.31 5.07 5.75
CA PHE A 27 -0.91 4.63 6.44
C PHE A 27 -1.11 5.45 7.70
N THR A 28 -2.29 6.03 7.87
CA THR A 28 -2.63 6.79 9.08
C THR A 28 -3.09 5.86 10.20
N GLN A 29 -3.17 6.37 11.43
CA GLN A 29 -3.75 5.59 12.52
C GLN A 29 -5.22 5.23 12.23
N THR A 30 -5.96 6.10 11.53
CA THR A 30 -7.33 5.84 11.07
C THR A 30 -7.37 4.64 10.13
N ASP A 31 -6.47 4.58 9.14
CA ASP A 31 -6.36 3.43 8.22
C ASP A 31 -6.10 2.14 9.02
N VAL A 32 -5.15 2.18 9.95
CA VAL A 32 -4.76 1.02 10.79
C VAL A 32 -5.95 0.51 11.61
N ASP A 33 -6.62 1.41 12.34
CA ASP A 33 -7.75 1.05 13.21
C ASP A 33 -8.92 0.50 12.39
N HIS A 34 -9.24 1.16 11.27
CA HIS A 34 -10.32 0.74 10.39
C HIS A 34 -10.05 -0.62 9.77
N MET A 35 -8.85 -0.85 9.22
CA MET A 35 -8.51 -2.12 8.58
C MET A 35 -8.48 -3.27 9.58
N LYS A 36 -7.99 -3.05 10.80
CA LYS A 36 -8.07 -4.05 11.86
C LYS A 36 -9.52 -4.35 12.23
N GLN A 37 -10.40 -3.35 12.29
CA GLN A 37 -11.82 -3.55 12.57
C GLN A 37 -12.52 -4.35 11.45
N VAL A 38 -12.44 -3.91 10.19
CA VAL A 38 -13.21 -4.52 9.08
C VAL A 38 -12.68 -5.88 8.65
N THR A 39 -11.42 -6.19 8.95
CA THR A 39 -10.81 -7.49 8.66
C THR A 39 -10.71 -8.41 9.88
N ASN A 40 -11.26 -8.00 11.03
CA ASN A 40 -11.14 -8.72 12.30
C ASN A 40 -9.67 -9.05 12.66
N GLY A 41 -8.78 -8.08 12.44
CA GLY A 41 -7.35 -8.15 12.72
C GLY A 41 -6.51 -8.88 11.67
N ALA A 42 -7.09 -9.37 10.57
CA ALA A 42 -6.35 -10.11 9.55
C ALA A 42 -5.37 -9.21 8.75
N LEU A 43 -5.68 -7.92 8.61
CA LEU A 43 -4.81 -6.91 8.01
C LEU A 43 -4.55 -5.80 9.02
N ASP A 44 -3.31 -5.76 9.52
CA ASP A 44 -2.76 -4.64 10.30
C ASP A 44 -1.83 -3.82 9.40
N LEU A 45 -2.21 -2.58 9.09
CA LEU A 45 -1.44 -1.68 8.23
C LEU A 45 -0.22 -1.07 8.92
N SER A 46 -0.08 -1.23 10.25
CA SER A 46 1.11 -0.80 11.00
C SER A 46 2.21 -1.87 11.04
N ASN A 47 1.97 -3.05 10.48
CA ASN A 47 2.87 -4.19 10.57
C ASN A 47 3.44 -4.57 9.19
N TYR A 48 4.77 -4.50 9.05
CA TYR A 48 5.49 -4.84 7.82
C TYR A 48 5.08 -6.20 7.22
N ASN A 49 5.08 -7.27 8.02
CA ASN A 49 4.78 -8.62 7.53
C ASN A 49 3.34 -8.72 7.03
N SER A 50 2.40 -8.11 7.75
CA SER A 50 1.01 -8.01 7.35
C SER A 50 0.87 -7.26 6.02
N VAL A 51 1.41 -6.04 5.89
CA VAL A 51 1.32 -5.26 4.64
C VAL A 51 1.99 -5.99 3.48
N LYS A 52 3.14 -6.64 3.70
CA LYS A 52 3.82 -7.45 2.69
C LYS A 52 2.95 -8.60 2.17
N ILE A 53 2.27 -9.33 3.06
CA ILE A 53 1.38 -10.43 2.67
C ILE A 53 0.23 -9.93 1.78
N TYR A 54 -0.31 -8.75 2.07
CA TYR A 54 -1.44 -8.18 1.34
C TYR A 54 -1.05 -7.15 0.27
N ALA A 55 0.24 -6.99 -0.04
CA ALA A 55 0.74 -5.85 -0.79
C ALA A 55 0.06 -5.68 -2.16
N SER A 56 -0.08 -6.76 -2.94
CA SER A 56 -0.77 -6.69 -4.24
C SER A 56 -2.24 -6.30 -4.10
N LYS A 57 -2.93 -6.74 -3.04
CA LYS A 57 -4.33 -6.38 -2.80
C LYS A 57 -4.43 -4.90 -2.42
N ILE A 58 -3.58 -4.43 -1.51
CA ILE A 58 -3.52 -3.02 -1.11
C ILE A 58 -3.25 -2.15 -2.34
N TYR A 59 -2.27 -2.51 -3.17
CA TYR A 59 -1.95 -1.78 -4.40
C TYR A 59 -3.15 -1.68 -5.35
N ASN A 60 -3.92 -2.76 -5.57
CA ASN A 60 -5.13 -2.72 -6.39
C ASN A 60 -6.15 -1.68 -5.88
N GLU A 61 -6.37 -1.63 -4.57
CA GLU A 61 -7.36 -0.73 -3.97
C GLU A 61 -6.92 0.74 -4.06
N VAL A 62 -5.66 1.04 -3.72
CA VAL A 62 -5.15 2.43 -3.75
C VAL A 62 -4.92 2.93 -5.19
N ALA A 63 -4.48 2.07 -6.11
CA ALA A 63 -4.26 2.44 -7.51
C ALA A 63 -5.58 2.66 -8.29
N SER A 64 -6.66 1.99 -7.87
CA SER A 64 -8.00 2.24 -8.43
C SER A 64 -8.67 3.49 -7.85
N GLY A 65 -8.11 4.08 -6.80
CA GLY A 65 -8.73 5.18 -6.05
C GLY A 65 -9.92 4.74 -5.18
N ALA A 66 -10.10 3.44 -4.96
CA ALA A 66 -11.15 2.93 -4.08
C ALA A 66 -10.84 3.17 -2.60
N MET A 67 -9.56 3.31 -2.26
CA MET A 67 -9.08 3.52 -0.89
C MET A 67 -8.11 4.70 -0.76
N PRO A 68 -8.21 5.50 0.33
CA PRO A 68 -9.36 5.57 1.24
C PRO A 68 -10.68 5.91 0.51
N PRO A 69 -11.85 5.42 0.99
CA PRO A 69 -13.10 5.59 0.27
C PRO A 69 -13.61 7.04 0.35
N PRO A 70 -14.28 7.55 -0.69
CA PRO A 70 -14.86 8.90 -0.66
C PRO A 70 -15.75 9.11 0.57
N GLY A 71 -15.48 10.19 1.32
CA GLY A 71 -16.23 10.51 2.54
C GLY A 71 -15.68 9.88 3.82
N SER A 72 -14.55 9.16 3.80
CA SER A 72 -13.86 8.69 5.00
C SER A 72 -13.24 9.82 5.85
N GLY A 73 -13.13 11.03 5.29
CA GLY A 73 -12.40 12.14 5.90
C GLY A 73 -10.93 12.23 5.46
N GLU A 74 -10.45 11.27 4.67
CA GLU A 74 -9.10 11.23 4.11
C GLU A 74 -9.16 11.23 2.58
N PRO A 75 -8.24 11.94 1.89
CA PRO A 75 -8.18 11.88 0.45
C PRO A 75 -7.68 10.50 -0.01
N THR A 76 -8.16 10.06 -1.18
CA THR A 76 -7.56 8.93 -1.92
C THR A 76 -6.06 9.16 -2.12
N TRP A 77 -5.29 8.08 -2.23
CA TRP A 77 -3.86 8.21 -2.52
C TRP A 77 -3.62 8.92 -3.85
N GLY A 78 -2.70 9.89 -3.84
CA GLY A 78 -2.16 10.48 -5.07
C GLY A 78 -1.26 9.50 -5.81
N GLN A 79 -1.01 9.78 -7.10
CA GLN A 79 -0.20 8.92 -7.96
C GLN A 79 1.21 8.68 -7.40
N ASP A 80 1.79 9.66 -6.70
CA ASP A 80 3.12 9.53 -6.08
C ASP A 80 3.13 8.44 -5.00
N LYS A 81 2.14 8.41 -4.09
CA LYS A 81 2.03 7.35 -3.07
C LYS A 81 1.81 5.98 -3.71
N VAL A 82 0.93 5.92 -4.71
CA VAL A 82 0.69 4.68 -5.47
C VAL A 82 1.98 4.19 -6.12
N ASN A 83 2.72 5.08 -6.79
CA ASN A 83 3.98 4.73 -7.44
C ASN A 83 5.03 4.25 -6.43
N THR A 84 5.22 4.95 -5.31
CA THR A 84 6.15 4.53 -4.25
C THR A 84 5.80 3.14 -3.71
N PHE A 85 4.53 2.87 -3.43
CA PHE A 85 4.10 1.55 -2.96
C PHE A 85 4.30 0.44 -4.01
N GLY A 86 4.00 0.73 -5.28
CA GLY A 86 4.27 -0.21 -6.37
C GLY A 86 5.77 -0.48 -6.56
N CYS A 87 6.62 0.54 -6.41
CA CYS A 87 8.07 0.41 -6.45
C CYS A 87 8.62 -0.44 -5.29
N TRP A 88 8.08 -0.27 -4.09
CA TRP A 88 8.43 -1.13 -2.96
C TRP A 88 8.10 -2.60 -3.24
N ILE A 89 6.95 -2.90 -3.87
CA ILE A 89 6.59 -4.26 -4.30
C ILE A 89 7.57 -4.77 -5.36
N GLN A 90 7.87 -3.97 -6.39
CA GLN A 90 8.83 -4.31 -7.45
C GLN A 90 10.20 -4.71 -6.87
N GLN A 91 10.68 -3.94 -5.89
CA GLN A 91 11.98 -4.12 -5.23
C GLN A 91 12.02 -5.28 -4.23
N GLY A 92 10.92 -6.05 -4.10
CA GLY A 92 10.87 -7.22 -3.23
C GLY A 92 10.56 -6.89 -1.77
N THR A 93 9.89 -5.77 -1.51
CA THR A 93 9.42 -5.33 -0.18
C THR A 93 10.53 -5.22 0.87
N PRO A 94 11.63 -4.47 0.62
CA PRO A 94 12.69 -4.28 1.62
C PRO A 94 12.14 -3.54 2.86
N GLN A 95 12.69 -3.85 4.03
CA GLN A 95 12.28 -3.22 5.29
C GLN A 95 13.05 -1.92 5.53
#